data_AF-A0A7X8GEP1-F1
#
_entry.id   AF-A0A7X8GEP1-F1
#
_cell.length_a   1.000
_cell.length_b   1.000
_cell.length_c   1.000
_cell.angle_alpha   90.00
_cell.angle_beta   90.00
_cell.angle_gamma   90.00
#
_symmetry.space_group_name_H-M   'P 1'
#
loop_
_entity.id
_entity.type
_entity.pdbx_description
1 polymer ?
#
loop_
_entity_poly.entity_id
_entity_poly.type
_entity_poly.pdbx_seq_one_letter_code
_entity_poly.pdbx_strand_id
1 'polypeptide(L)'
;MKKTVLFTVGLICSIAISSCGTKSNTDIANKHKTACLEDEIIHAIYGDKTDEYCNCIFEKISNISEKETLTEEKIKEITQTCADKYTSLDTDF
;
A
#
# COMPACT_ATOMS: atom_id res chain seq x y z
N MET A 1 22.76 -11.09 15.42
CA MET A 1 22.68 -9.65 15.71
C MET A 1 21.24 -9.20 15.53
N LYS A 2 20.77 -8.29 16.39
CA LYS A 2 19.36 -7.94 16.58
C LYS A 2 18.71 -7.47 15.26
N LYS A 3 17.58 -8.10 14.91
CA LYS A 3 16.68 -7.67 13.83
C LYS A 3 16.11 -6.30 14.21
N THR A 4 16.68 -5.23 13.68
CA THR A 4 16.05 -3.92 13.75
C THR A 4 15.29 -3.74 12.44
N VAL A 5 14.02 -4.16 12.46
CA VAL A 5 13.03 -3.90 11.40
C VAL A 5 12.76 -2.40 11.44
N LEU A 6 13.58 -1.63 10.72
CA LEU A 6 13.47 -0.19 10.58
C LEU A 6 12.90 0.11 9.21
N PHE A 7 11.60 -0.12 9.05
CA PHE A 7 10.79 0.68 8.13
C PHE A 7 9.38 0.70 8.70
N THR A 8 9.23 1.44 9.81
CA THR A 8 7.99 2.16 10.08
C THR A 8 7.81 3.19 8.97
N VAL A 9 7.53 2.75 7.74
CA VAL A 9 6.78 3.58 6.79
C VAL A 9 5.38 3.57 7.35
N GLY A 10 5.19 4.41 8.36
CA GLY A 10 3.91 4.74 8.93
C GLY A 10 3.10 5.45 7.87
N LEU A 11 2.62 4.70 6.88
CA LEU A 11 1.53 5.10 6.00
C LEU A 11 0.24 5.01 6.84
N ILE A 12 0.20 5.78 7.92
CA ILE A 12 -1.04 6.17 8.58
C ILE A 12 -1.58 7.33 7.75
N CYS A 13 -1.90 7.06 6.49
CA CYS A 13 -2.97 7.81 5.86
C CYS A 13 -4.19 7.43 6.69
N SER A 14 -4.57 8.36 7.56
CA SER A 14 -5.82 8.39 8.30
C SER A 14 -7.00 8.43 7.30
N ILE A 15 -7.18 7.34 6.54
CA ILE A 15 -8.39 7.13 5.75
C ILE A 15 -9.45 6.79 6.78
N ALA A 16 -9.97 7.83 7.43
CA ALA A 16 -11.20 7.72 8.19
C ALA A 16 -12.21 7.13 7.22
N ILE A 17 -12.54 5.85 7.41
CA ILE A 17 -13.57 5.14 6.67
C ILE A 17 -14.90 5.69 7.21
N SER A 18 -15.17 6.97 6.97
CA SER A 18 -16.42 7.60 7.35
C SER A 18 -17.50 7.10 6.39
N SER A 19 -18.32 6.24 7.00
CA SER A 19 -19.72 5.91 6.74
C SER A 19 -20.38 6.53 5.50
N CYS A 20 -20.92 5.64 4.66
CA CYS A 20 -22.23 5.69 3.98
C CYS A 20 -22.08 5.16 2.54
N GLY A 21 -22.65 3.98 2.28
CA GLY A 21 -22.53 3.23 1.02
C GLY A 21 -21.49 2.11 1.11
N THR A 22 -21.86 0.90 0.69
CA THR A 22 -20.96 -0.22 0.42
C THR A 22 -19.98 0.25 -0.65
N LYS A 23 -18.85 0.85 -0.25
CA LYS A 23 -17.77 1.21 -1.17
C LYS A 23 -17.13 -0.12 -1.60
N SER A 24 -17.13 -0.39 -2.90
CA SER A 24 -16.49 -1.60 -3.43
C SER A 24 -15.02 -1.59 -3.02
N ASN A 25 -14.39 -2.77 -2.90
CA ASN A 25 -12.95 -2.87 -2.70
C ASN A 25 -12.18 -2.10 -3.80
N THR A 26 -12.75 -2.03 -5.01
CA THR A 26 -12.22 -1.23 -6.12
C THR A 26 -12.21 0.28 -5.82
N ASP A 27 -13.24 0.80 -5.14
CA ASP A 27 -13.28 2.23 -4.75
C ASP A 27 -12.22 2.56 -3.70
N ILE A 28 -12.03 1.65 -2.74
CA ILE A 28 -11.00 1.77 -1.71
C ILE A 28 -9.60 1.70 -2.35
N ALA A 29 -9.40 0.75 -3.26
CA ALA A 29 -8.17 0.60 -4.02
C ALA A 29 -7.84 1.87 -4.83
N ASN A 30 -8.83 2.46 -5.52
CA ASN A 30 -8.64 3.70 -6.27
C ASN A 30 -8.22 4.86 -5.36
N LYS A 31 -8.88 5.03 -4.21
CA LYS A 31 -8.49 6.05 -3.24
C LYS A 31 -7.06 5.86 -2.73
N HIS A 32 -6.69 4.61 -2.41
CA HIS A 32 -5.33 4.29 -2.00
C HIS A 32 -4.32 4.59 -3.10
N LYS A 33 -4.63 4.25 -4.35
CA LYS A 33 -3.75 4.52 -5.50
C LYS A 33 -3.54 6.01 -5.70
N THR A 34 -4.60 6.83 -5.69
CA THR A 34 -4.46 8.29 -5.81
C THR A 34 -3.59 8.86 -4.70
N ALA A 35 -3.87 8.51 -3.44
CA ALA A 35 -3.06 8.97 -2.31
C ALA A 35 -1.59 8.52 -2.43
N CYS A 36 -1.35 7.29 -2.88
CA CYS A 36 -0.01 6.74 -3.11
C CYS A 36 0.76 7.52 -4.20
N LEU A 37 0.08 7.90 -5.29
CA LEU A 37 0.65 8.68 -6.38
C LEU A 37 0.86 10.16 -6.04
N GLU A 38 0.22 10.67 -4.99
CA GLU A 38 0.40 12.05 -4.52
C GLU A 38 1.41 12.15 -3.37
N ASP A 39 1.88 11.02 -2.83
CA ASP A 39 2.78 10.98 -1.67
C ASP A 39 4.25 11.18 -2.08
N GLU A 40 4.79 12.35 -1.76
CA GLU A 40 6.18 12.73 -2.06
C GLU A 40 7.23 11.78 -1.47
N ILE A 41 6.94 11.10 -0.34
CA ILE A 41 7.85 10.15 0.28
C ILE A 41 7.88 8.86 -0.54
N ILE A 42 6.73 8.38 -1.00
CA ILE A 42 6.63 7.22 -1.89
C ILE A 42 7.39 7.52 -3.20
N HIS A 43 7.20 8.71 -3.77
CA HIS A 43 7.96 9.16 -4.94
C HIS A 43 9.47 9.19 -4.69
N ALA A 44 9.91 9.63 -3.52
CA ALA A 44 11.33 9.63 -3.15
C ALA A 44 11.92 8.22 -2.98
N ILE A 45 11.13 7.26 -2.50
CA ILE A 45 11.57 5.87 -2.27
C ILE A 45 11.62 5.08 -3.58
N TYR A 46 10.56 5.17 -4.39
CA TYR A 46 10.39 4.32 -5.56
C TYR A 46 10.72 5.02 -6.88
N GLY A 47 10.78 6.35 -6.93
CA GLY A 47 11.12 7.11 -8.14
C GLY A 47 10.25 6.70 -9.33
N ASP A 48 10.90 6.27 -10.41
CA ASP A 48 10.23 5.79 -11.64
C ASP A 48 9.35 4.54 -11.41
N LYS A 49 9.50 3.84 -10.28
CA LYS A 49 8.71 2.67 -9.90
C LYS A 49 7.47 3.00 -9.09
N THR A 50 7.22 4.28 -8.81
CA THR A 50 6.05 4.72 -8.00
C THR A 50 4.73 4.26 -8.62
N ASP A 51 4.54 4.44 -9.92
CA ASP A 51 3.32 3.99 -10.62
C ASP A 51 3.12 2.48 -10.52
N GLU A 52 4.20 1.70 -10.68
CA GLU A 52 4.18 0.24 -10.58
C GLU A 52 3.86 -0.23 -9.15
N TYR A 53 4.47 0.42 -8.15
CA TYR A 53 4.23 0.15 -6.73
C TYR A 53 2.78 0.46 -6.34
N CYS A 54 2.28 1.64 -6.68
CA CYS A 54 0.91 2.04 -6.40
C CYS A 54 -0.12 1.18 -7.15
N ASN A 55 0.18 0.75 -8.38
CA ASN A 55 -0.64 -0.22 -9.11
C ASN A 55 -0.67 -1.60 -8.44
N CYS A 56 0.47 -2.08 -7.90
CA CYS A 56 0.50 -3.34 -7.16
C CYS A 56 -0.50 -3.34 -5.99
N ILE A 57 -0.54 -2.24 -5.22
CA ILE A 57 -1.47 -2.08 -4.09
C ILE A 57 -2.91 -2.06 -4.60
N PHE A 58 -3.18 -1.30 -5.66
CA PHE A 58 -4.49 -1.22 -6.29
C PHE A 58 -5.02 -2.59 -6.71
N GLU A 59 -4.23 -3.37 -7.46
CA GLU A 59 -4.63 -4.68 -7.95
C GLU A 59 -4.91 -5.66 -6.82
N LYS A 60 -4.07 -5.65 -5.78
CA LYS A 60 -4.24 -6.55 -4.63
C LYS A 60 -5.49 -6.21 -3.83
N ILE A 61 -5.78 -4.93 -3.58
CA ILE A 61 -7.01 -4.53 -2.89
C ILE A 61 -8.25 -4.84 -3.74
N SER A 62 -8.21 -4.52 -5.04
CA SER A 62 -9.36 -4.72 -5.96
C SER A 62 -9.71 -6.20 -6.15
N ASN A 63 -8.75 -7.10 -6.02
CA ASN A 63 -8.96 -8.54 -6.12
C ASN A 63 -9.44 -9.19 -4.81
N ILE A 64 -9.51 -8.46 -3.70
CA ILE A 64 -10.11 -8.99 -2.47
C ILE A 64 -11.61 -9.16 -2.70
N SER A 65 -12.12 -10.32 -2.30
CA SER A 65 -13.55 -10.62 -2.38
C SER A 65 -14.37 -9.55 -1.64
N GLU A 66 -15.45 -9.05 -2.23
CA GLU A 66 -16.33 -8.09 -1.55
C GLU A 66 -17.03 -8.68 -0.31
N LYS A 67 -16.97 -10.00 -0.14
CA LYS A 67 -17.46 -10.70 1.07
C LYS A 67 -16.42 -10.69 2.20
N GLU A 68 -15.17 -10.38 1.90
CA GLU A 68 -14.10 -10.26 2.90
C GLU A 68 -14.05 -8.83 3.44
N THR A 69 -13.98 -8.72 4.76
CA THR A 69 -13.78 -7.42 5.41
C THR A 69 -12.36 -6.94 5.16
N LEU A 70 -12.22 -5.83 4.44
CA LEU A 70 -10.93 -5.17 4.29
C LEU A 70 -10.55 -4.47 5.61
N THR A 71 -9.61 -5.07 6.35
CA THR A 71 -9.08 -4.49 7.58
C THR A 71 -7.81 -3.68 7.32
N GLU A 72 -7.47 -2.77 8.24
CA GLU A 72 -6.20 -2.02 8.18
C GLU A 72 -4.97 -2.96 8.16
N GLU A 73 -5.05 -4.09 8.87
CA GLU A 73 -3.98 -5.10 8.88
C GLU A 73 -3.78 -5.71 7.50
N LYS A 74 -4.87 -6.01 6.78
CA LYS A 74 -4.80 -6.55 5.42
C LYS A 74 -4.21 -5.55 4.43
N ILE A 75 -4.56 -4.26 4.57
CA ILE A 75 -3.98 -3.19 3.76
C ILE A 75 -2.47 -3.08 4.02
N LYS A 76 -2.03 -3.14 5.29
CA LYS A 76 -0.60 -3.13 5.64
C LYS A 76 0.15 -4.32 5.04
N GLU A 77 -0.43 -5.52 5.13
CA GLU A 77 0.15 -6.74 4.53
C GLU A 77 0.34 -6.59 3.01
N ILE A 78 -0.67 -6.04 2.31
CA ILE A 78 -0.61 -5.77 0.87
C ILE A 78 0.48 -4.75 0.56
N THR A 79 0.53 -3.64 1.29
CA THR A 79 1.53 -2.58 1.11
C THR A 79 2.94 -3.12 1.29
N GLN A 80 3.18 -3.95 2.31
CA GLN A 80 4.47 -4.59 2.53
C GLN A 80 4.82 -5.58 1.41
N THR A 81 3.86 -6.42 0.99
CA THR A 81 4.07 -7.36 -0.11
C THR A 81 4.46 -6.65 -1.42
N CYS A 82 3.83 -5.50 -1.68
CA CYS A 82 4.18 -4.68 -2.83
C CYS A 82 5.54 -4.03 -2.64
N ALA A 83 5.85 -3.52 -1.44
CA ALA A 83 7.16 -2.96 -1.14
C ALA A 83 8.26 -3.99 -1.42
N ASP A 84 8.15 -5.20 -0.87
CA ASP A 84 9.12 -6.29 -1.04
C ASP A 84 9.41 -6.64 -2.51
N LYS A 85 8.43 -6.44 -3.42
CA LYS A 85 8.60 -6.66 -4.87
C LYS A 85 9.50 -5.60 -5.53
N TYR A 86 9.52 -4.38 -5.01
CA TYR A 86 10.28 -3.24 -5.57
C TYR A 86 11.49 -2.86 -4.72
N THR A 87 11.52 -3.26 -3.45
CA THR A 87 12.69 -3.26 -2.57
C THR A 87 13.37 -4.62 -2.57
N SER A 88 13.53 -5.28 -3.73
CA SER A 88 14.62 -6.23 -3.89
C SER A 88 15.94 -5.44 -3.80
N LEU A 89 16.23 -4.96 -2.59
CA LEU A 89 17.45 -4.28 -2.24
C LEU A 89 18.55 -5.27 -2.60
N ASP A 90 19.35 -4.88 -3.58
CA ASP A 90 20.76 -5.25 -3.68
C ASP A 90 21.34 -5.37 -2.26
N THR A 91 21.39 -6.59 -1.73
CA THR A 91 22.12 -6.92 -0.51
C THR A 91 23.60 -7.09 -0.84
N ASP A 92 24.19 -6.12 -1.54
CA ASP A 92 25.62 -6.07 -1.90
C ASP A 92 26.24 -4.73 -1.45
N PHE A 93 25.95 -4.31 -0.22
CA PHE A 93 26.67 -3.23 0.48
C PHE A 93 27.34 -3.73 1.76
#